data_AF-A0A7V3X4X7-F1
#
_entry.id   AF-A0A7V3X4X7-F1
#
_cell.length_a   1.000
_cell.length_b   1.000
_cell.length_c   1.000
_cell.angle_alpha   90.00
_cell.angle_beta   90.00
_cell.angle_gamma   90.00
#
_symmetry.space_group_name_H-M   'P 1'
#
loop_
_entity.id
_entity.type
_entity.pdbx_description
1 polymer ?
#
loop_
_entity_poly.entity_id
_entity_poly.type
_entity_poly.pdbx_seq_one_letter_code
_entity_poly.pdbx_strand_id
1 'polypeptide(L)'
;MLRIFLVTTGILIALGFTPIPFFPDNLGHGAGWLYWPIGAISAIALAPLTLAIIGMVLPKPLNKFVASGFAIVAAIIGGGLTFLYATRTGAGSLLATVHGLSLTLAISASILMLAIQNRSKPFKTAPVILLLVPLAVALWSLISGVALVWQANRLADNRAFCVATHDQSTPVRTFAQLRGLSLYTTTAGWYFHGLLIVETDTGKKFYNWSPRRMRFQKIKNPERFIASPLRVCKPQTSFWGRLSLF
;
A
#
# COMPACT_ATOMS: atom_id res chain seq x y z
N MET A 1 -0.41 -28.22 -2.83
CA MET A 1 -0.94 -27.04 -3.56
C MET A 1 -1.44 -25.94 -2.62
N LEU A 2 -2.40 -26.19 -1.72
CA LEU A 2 -2.98 -25.14 -0.85
C LEU A 2 -1.94 -24.38 -0.01
N ARG A 3 -0.94 -25.07 0.53
CA ARG A 3 0.18 -24.47 1.29
C ARG A 3 0.97 -23.46 0.45
N ILE A 4 1.39 -23.86 -0.74
CA ILE A 4 2.15 -23.00 -1.66
C ILE A 4 1.31 -21.79 -2.04
N PHE A 5 0.03 -21.99 -2.35
CA PHE A 5 -0.91 -20.90 -2.64
C PHE A 5 -1.00 -19.90 -1.48
N LEU A 6 -1.12 -20.37 -0.24
CA LEU A 6 -1.22 -19.51 0.94
C LEU A 6 0.04 -18.67 1.17
N VAL A 7 1.23 -19.28 1.09
CA VAL A 7 2.48 -18.53 1.24
C VAL A 7 2.70 -17.57 0.09
N THR A 8 2.45 -17.98 -1.14
CA THR A 8 2.59 -17.09 -2.31
C THR A 8 1.63 -15.90 -2.20
N THR A 9 0.38 -16.15 -1.83
CA THR A 9 -0.61 -15.09 -1.60
C THR A 9 -0.22 -14.20 -0.43
N GLY A 10 0.28 -14.78 0.68
CA GLY A 10 0.78 -14.04 1.83
C GLY A 10 1.98 -13.14 1.49
N ILE A 11 2.92 -13.61 0.66
CA ILE A 11 4.05 -12.84 0.15
C ILE A 11 3.53 -11.68 -0.71
N LEU A 12 2.63 -11.95 -1.66
CA LEU A 12 2.07 -10.90 -2.53
C LEU A 12 1.32 -9.84 -1.72
N ILE A 13 0.51 -10.26 -0.74
CA ILE A 13 -0.19 -9.32 0.16
C ILE A 13 0.81 -8.51 0.98
N ALA A 14 1.82 -9.14 1.60
CA ALA A 14 2.86 -8.41 2.32
C ALA A 14 3.56 -7.38 1.41
N LEU A 15 4.01 -7.80 0.23
CA LEU A 15 4.64 -6.92 -0.74
C LEU A 15 3.70 -5.83 -1.27
N GLY A 16 2.39 -6.06 -1.32
CA GLY A 16 1.42 -5.06 -1.78
C GLY A 16 1.07 -4.00 -0.73
N PHE A 17 1.09 -4.39 0.55
CA PHE A 17 0.51 -3.62 1.67
C PHE A 17 1.55 -3.03 2.63
N THR A 18 2.73 -3.65 2.76
CA THR A 18 3.73 -3.21 3.75
C THR A 18 4.20 -1.78 3.47
N PRO A 19 4.04 -0.83 4.40
CA PRO A 19 4.54 0.53 4.24
C PRO A 19 6.08 0.51 4.25
N ILE A 20 6.69 1.25 3.32
CA ILE A 20 8.15 1.36 3.19
C ILE A 20 8.52 2.84 3.03
N PRO A 21 9.40 3.40 3.89
CA PRO A 21 10.06 2.73 5.02
C PRO A 21 9.06 2.32 6.13
N PHE A 22 9.39 1.26 6.87
CA PHE A 22 8.56 0.75 7.99
C PHE A 22 8.42 1.78 9.12
N PHE A 23 9.40 2.68 9.22
CA PHE A 23 9.46 3.75 10.19
C PHE A 23 9.51 5.09 9.43
N PRO A 24 8.70 6.08 9.80
CA PRO A 24 8.78 7.41 9.21
C PRO A 24 10.14 8.06 9.54
N ASP A 25 10.80 8.62 8.53
CA ASP A 25 12.09 9.34 8.64
C ASP A 25 12.04 10.56 9.60
N ASN A 26 10.84 11.03 9.95
CA ASN A 26 10.61 12.29 10.67
C ASN A 26 10.26 12.12 12.16
N LEU A 27 10.35 10.90 12.71
CA LEU A 27 10.23 10.72 14.17
C LEU A 27 11.49 11.29 14.83
N GLY A 28 11.45 12.57 15.22
CA GLY A 28 12.61 13.26 15.81
C GLY A 28 13.34 12.42 16.87
N HIS A 29 14.66 12.62 16.98
CA HIS A 29 15.60 11.82 17.79
C HIS A 29 15.26 11.63 19.29
N GLY A 30 14.19 12.24 19.82
CA GLY A 30 13.68 12.05 21.18
C GLY A 30 12.46 11.12 21.33
N ALA A 31 11.88 10.61 20.23
CA ALA A 31 10.62 9.84 20.25
C ALA A 31 10.84 8.31 20.20
N GLY A 32 11.96 7.80 20.73
CA GLY A 32 12.37 6.39 20.67
C GLY A 32 11.27 5.37 21.06
N TRP A 33 10.46 5.71 22.05
CA TRP A 33 9.38 4.84 22.54
C TRP A 33 8.17 4.74 21.60
N LEU A 34 7.98 5.70 20.69
CA LEU A 34 6.91 5.68 19.67
C LEU A 34 7.27 4.83 18.44
N TYR A 35 8.54 4.47 18.26
CA TYR A 35 8.97 3.63 17.14
C TYR A 35 8.39 2.23 17.23
N TRP A 36 8.36 1.62 18.43
CA TRP A 36 7.82 0.27 18.62
C TRP A 36 6.34 0.12 18.20
N PRO A 37 5.40 0.96 18.66
CA PRO A 37 4.01 0.85 18.23
C PRO A 37 3.83 1.15 16.73
N ILE A 38 4.57 2.10 16.16
CA ILE A 38 4.51 2.40 14.71
C ILE A 38 5.05 1.23 13.89
N GLY A 39 6.19 0.67 14.28
CA GLY A 39 6.76 -0.52 13.65
C GLY A 39 5.84 -1.73 13.77
N ALA A 40 5.21 -1.92 14.93
CA ALA A 40 4.24 -2.99 15.15
C ALA A 40 3.02 -2.86 14.24
N ILE A 41 2.49 -1.63 14.07
CA ILE A 41 1.38 -1.35 13.13
C ILE A 41 1.82 -1.61 11.69
N SER A 42 3.00 -1.14 11.28
CA SER A 42 3.56 -1.40 9.95
C SER A 42 3.78 -2.90 9.69
N ALA A 43 4.11 -3.67 10.73
CA ALA A 43 4.28 -5.11 10.65
C ALA A 43 2.96 -5.90 10.54
N ILE A 44 1.79 -5.28 10.79
CA ILE A 44 0.48 -5.94 10.62
C ILE A 44 0.28 -6.39 9.16
N ALA A 45 0.85 -5.69 8.19
CA ALA A 45 0.84 -6.11 6.78
C ALA A 45 1.48 -7.49 6.55
N LEU A 46 2.37 -7.93 7.46
CA LEU A 46 3.00 -9.25 7.41
C LEU A 46 2.15 -10.35 8.07
N ALA A 47 1.10 -10.00 8.82
CA ALA A 47 0.28 -10.96 9.56
C ALA A 47 -0.31 -12.08 8.68
N PRO A 48 -0.84 -11.83 7.46
CA PRO A 48 -1.29 -12.92 6.58
C PRO A 48 -0.19 -13.93 6.24
N LEU A 49 1.04 -13.46 5.99
CA LEU A 49 2.19 -14.32 5.72
C LEU A 49 2.58 -15.13 6.96
N THR A 50 2.67 -14.46 8.13
CA THR A 50 2.99 -15.12 9.41
C THR A 50 1.96 -16.21 9.73
N LEU A 51 0.66 -15.92 9.57
CA LEU A 51 -0.41 -16.90 9.77
C LEU A 51 -0.34 -18.06 8.76
N ALA A 52 0.00 -17.78 7.49
CA ALA A 52 0.21 -18.83 6.50
C ALA A 52 1.36 -19.77 6.92
N ILE A 53 2.48 -19.24 7.40
CA ILE A 53 3.63 -20.01 7.90
C ILE A 53 3.24 -20.82 9.14
N ILE A 54 2.59 -20.21 10.13
CA ILE A 54 2.08 -20.89 11.32
C ILE A 54 1.16 -22.06 10.92
N GLY A 55 0.27 -21.85 9.95
CA GLY A 55 -0.60 -22.90 9.42
C GLY A 55 0.15 -24.07 8.76
N MET A 56 1.37 -23.87 8.27
CA MET A 56 2.21 -24.96 7.75
C MET A 56 2.81 -25.83 8.84
N VAL A 57 3.22 -25.21 9.95
CA VAL A 57 3.95 -25.86 11.03
C VAL A 57 3.00 -26.45 12.08
N LEU A 58 1.78 -25.92 12.21
CA LEU A 58 0.76 -26.43 13.12
C LEU A 58 0.44 -27.91 12.81
N PRO A 59 0.64 -28.82 13.79
CA PRO A 59 0.42 -30.26 13.60
C PRO A 59 -1.06 -30.61 13.47
N LYS A 60 -1.93 -29.80 14.09
CA LYS A 60 -3.39 -29.94 14.01
C LYS A 60 -4.02 -28.60 13.61
N PRO A 61 -5.11 -28.63 12.82
CA PRO A 61 -5.86 -27.43 12.49
C PRO A 61 -6.48 -26.84 13.77
N LEU A 62 -6.63 -25.52 13.77
CA LEU A 62 -7.31 -24.80 14.84
C LEU A 62 -8.79 -25.21 14.89
N ASN A 63 -9.39 -25.18 16.08
CA ASN A 63 -10.84 -25.38 16.22
C ASN A 63 -11.58 -24.30 15.41
N LYS A 64 -12.59 -24.70 14.62
CA LYS A 64 -13.36 -23.80 13.75
C LYS A 64 -14.03 -22.66 14.51
N PHE A 65 -14.58 -22.92 15.70
CA PHE A 65 -15.22 -21.88 16.52
C PHE A 65 -14.20 -20.87 17.04
N VAL A 66 -13.03 -21.35 17.47
CA VAL A 66 -11.93 -20.49 17.93
C VAL A 66 -11.40 -19.63 16.77
N ALA A 67 -11.16 -20.23 15.61
CA ALA A 67 -10.73 -19.51 14.41
C ALA A 67 -11.75 -18.46 13.97
N SER A 68 -13.04 -18.80 13.94
CA SER A 68 -14.12 -17.86 13.64
C SER A 68 -14.20 -16.72 14.65
N GLY A 69 -14.08 -17.02 15.95
CA GLY A 69 -14.04 -16.01 17.01
C GLY A 69 -12.91 -15.00 16.78
N PHE A 70 -11.68 -15.48 16.56
CA PHE A 70 -10.55 -14.61 16.26
C PHE A 70 -10.71 -13.82 14.96
N ALA A 71 -11.26 -14.44 13.91
CA ALA A 71 -11.50 -13.76 12.64
C ALA A 71 -12.55 -12.64 12.75
N ILE A 72 -13.61 -12.85 13.54
CA ILE A 72 -14.64 -11.85 13.83
C ILE A 72 -14.06 -10.71 14.66
N VAL A 73 -13.29 -11.01 15.71
CA VAL A 73 -12.62 -9.99 16.53
C VAL A 73 -11.67 -9.15 15.66
N ALA A 74 -10.86 -9.80 14.82
CA ALA A 74 -9.98 -9.10 13.88
C ALA A 74 -10.78 -8.22 12.89
N ALA A 75 -11.92 -8.71 12.39
CA ALA A 75 -12.79 -7.96 11.49
C ALA A 75 -13.41 -6.72 12.14
N ILE A 76 -13.89 -6.84 13.38
CA ILE A 76 -14.48 -5.74 14.15
C ILE A 76 -13.41 -4.69 14.46
N ILE A 77 -12.27 -5.10 15.00
CA ILE A 77 -11.17 -4.18 15.36
C ILE A 77 -10.61 -3.52 14.10
N GLY A 78 -10.25 -4.29 13.08
CA GLY A 78 -9.67 -3.77 11.84
C GLY A 78 -10.63 -2.87 11.07
N GLY A 79 -11.91 -3.26 10.98
CA GLY A 79 -12.96 -2.44 10.39
C GLY A 79 -13.15 -1.12 11.14
N GLY A 80 -13.29 -1.18 12.48
CA GLY A 80 -13.43 0.00 13.33
C GLY A 80 -12.24 0.96 13.18
N LEU A 81 -11.01 0.46 13.26
CA LEU A 81 -9.80 1.26 13.04
C LEU A 81 -9.76 1.88 11.64
N THR A 82 -10.17 1.12 10.62
CA THR A 82 -10.22 1.61 9.24
C THR A 82 -11.19 2.78 9.10
N PHE A 83 -12.41 2.68 9.66
CA PHE A 83 -13.38 3.76 9.64
C PHE A 83 -12.92 4.98 10.44
N LEU A 84 -12.34 4.77 11.63
CA LEU A 84 -11.77 5.84 12.44
C LEU A 84 -10.63 6.56 11.73
N TYR A 85 -9.83 5.84 10.95
CA TYR A 85 -8.76 6.43 10.15
C TYR A 85 -9.32 7.17 8.93
N ALA A 86 -10.27 6.56 8.22
CA ALA A 86 -10.89 7.13 7.02
C ALA A 86 -11.58 8.48 7.28
N THR A 87 -12.18 8.67 8.45
CA THR A 87 -12.79 9.96 8.84
C THR A 87 -11.77 11.08 9.03
N ARG A 88 -10.49 10.75 9.24
CA ARG A 88 -9.39 11.71 9.40
C ARG A 88 -8.65 11.98 8.09
N THR A 89 -8.77 11.09 7.12
CA THR A 89 -8.15 11.25 5.79
C THR A 89 -9.09 12.03 4.87
N GLY A 90 -8.60 13.07 4.19
CA GLY A 90 -9.40 13.89 3.27
C GLY A 90 -9.61 13.22 1.91
N ALA A 91 -8.96 13.74 0.87
CA ALA A 91 -9.08 13.21 -0.50
C ALA A 91 -8.62 11.73 -0.65
N GLY A 92 -7.88 11.18 0.32
CA GLY A 92 -7.42 9.79 0.34
C GLY A 92 -8.37 8.78 1.02
N SER A 93 -9.52 9.20 1.54
CA SER A 93 -10.40 8.36 2.37
C SER A 93 -10.84 7.06 1.71
N LEU A 94 -11.12 7.08 0.40
CA LEU A 94 -11.48 5.86 -0.33
C LEU A 94 -10.33 4.85 -0.37
N LEU A 95 -9.11 5.28 -0.72
CA LEU A 95 -7.95 4.38 -0.76
C LEU A 95 -7.58 3.89 0.64
N ALA A 96 -7.65 4.76 1.64
CA ALA A 96 -7.43 4.39 3.03
C ALA A 96 -8.43 3.33 3.50
N THR A 97 -9.71 3.46 3.11
CA THR A 97 -10.77 2.49 3.41
C THR A 97 -10.51 1.16 2.70
N VAL A 98 -10.21 1.20 1.40
CA VAL A 98 -9.89 0.00 0.60
C VAL A 98 -8.67 -0.72 1.19
N HIS A 99 -7.62 0.02 1.56
CA HIS A 99 -6.43 -0.52 2.21
C HIS A 99 -6.80 -1.23 3.52
N GLY A 100 -7.41 -0.51 4.46
CA GLY A 100 -7.71 -1.04 5.78
C GLY A 100 -8.68 -2.23 5.77
N LEU A 101 -9.76 -2.15 4.99
CA LEU A 101 -10.74 -3.24 4.87
C LEU A 101 -10.13 -4.47 4.18
N SER A 102 -9.33 -4.28 3.13
CA SER A 102 -8.68 -5.40 2.44
C SER A 102 -7.67 -6.09 3.33
N LEU A 103 -6.85 -5.34 4.07
CA LEU A 103 -5.89 -5.93 5.02
C LEU A 103 -6.60 -6.68 6.15
N THR A 104 -7.68 -6.10 6.69
CA THR A 104 -8.53 -6.76 7.69
C THR A 104 -9.08 -8.07 7.16
N LEU A 105 -9.60 -8.07 5.93
CA LEU A 105 -10.11 -9.27 5.27
C LEU A 105 -9.00 -10.31 5.06
N ALA A 106 -7.78 -9.88 4.69
CA ALA A 106 -6.64 -10.78 4.54
C ALA A 106 -6.30 -11.49 5.85
N ILE A 107 -6.31 -10.76 6.96
CA ILE A 107 -6.03 -11.30 8.30
C ILE A 107 -7.14 -12.26 8.72
N SER A 108 -8.41 -11.84 8.67
CA SER A 108 -9.54 -12.68 9.05
C SER A 108 -9.60 -13.96 8.21
N ALA A 109 -9.39 -13.85 6.90
CA ALA A 109 -9.36 -15.02 6.02
C ALA A 109 -8.16 -15.94 6.35
N SER A 110 -6.97 -15.38 6.62
CA SER A 110 -5.80 -16.17 7.03
C SER A 110 -6.00 -16.91 8.36
N ILE A 111 -6.68 -16.28 9.34
CA ILE A 111 -7.07 -16.93 10.60
C ILE A 111 -8.02 -18.10 10.32
N LEU A 112 -9.06 -17.90 9.50
CA LEU A 112 -10.01 -18.96 9.14
C LEU A 112 -9.33 -20.12 8.40
N MET A 113 -8.30 -19.85 7.61
CA MET A 113 -7.51 -20.89 6.93
C MET A 113 -6.79 -21.82 7.91
N LEU A 114 -6.48 -21.39 9.15
CA LEU A 114 -5.89 -22.24 10.19
C LEU A 114 -6.82 -23.38 10.63
N ALA A 115 -8.14 -23.23 10.43
CA ALA A 115 -9.16 -24.19 10.84
C ALA A 115 -9.48 -25.26 9.79
N ILE A 116 -8.84 -25.21 8.61
CA ILE A 116 -9.13 -26.15 7.51
C ILE A 116 -8.51 -27.53 7.82
N GLN A 117 -9.39 -28.49 8.13
CA GLN A 117 -9.04 -29.88 8.45
C GLN A 117 -8.59 -30.69 7.24
N ASN A 118 -9.30 -30.60 6.11
CA ASN A 118 -9.03 -31.43 4.94
C ASN A 118 -8.35 -30.60 3.83
N ARG A 119 -7.02 -30.46 3.92
CA ARG A 119 -6.19 -29.63 3.02
C ARG A 119 -6.10 -30.14 1.58
N SER A 120 -6.76 -31.27 1.28
CA SER A 120 -6.82 -31.93 -0.04
C SER A 120 -7.91 -31.35 -0.96
N LYS A 121 -8.93 -30.66 -0.44
CA LYS A 121 -9.98 -30.00 -1.26
C LYS A 121 -9.63 -28.52 -1.48
N PRO A 122 -9.07 -28.13 -2.63
CA PRO A 122 -8.24 -26.92 -2.67
C PRO A 122 -8.98 -25.60 -2.94
N PHE A 123 -10.23 -25.60 -3.39
CA PHE A 123 -10.86 -24.37 -3.93
C PHE A 123 -12.30 -24.08 -3.51
N LYS A 124 -12.93 -24.90 -2.65
CA LYS A 124 -14.35 -24.72 -2.25
C LYS A 124 -14.54 -24.12 -0.85
N THR A 125 -13.48 -23.66 -0.20
CA THR A 125 -13.57 -23.14 1.18
C THR A 125 -13.74 -21.62 1.15
N ALA A 126 -14.78 -21.09 1.81
CA ALA A 126 -15.06 -19.66 1.92
C ALA A 126 -13.83 -18.76 2.22
N PRO A 127 -12.88 -19.15 3.10
CA PRO A 127 -11.72 -18.30 3.39
C PRO A 127 -10.78 -18.08 2.18
N VAL A 128 -10.70 -19.03 1.24
CA VAL A 128 -9.91 -18.86 0.01
C VAL A 128 -10.55 -17.80 -0.89
N ILE A 129 -11.88 -17.78 -0.98
CA ILE A 129 -12.62 -16.77 -1.74
C ILE A 129 -12.42 -15.39 -1.11
N LEU A 130 -12.47 -15.29 0.22
CA LEU A 130 -12.23 -14.04 0.94
C LEU A 130 -10.82 -13.49 0.71
N LEU A 131 -9.81 -14.35 0.51
CA LEU A 131 -8.43 -13.94 0.18
C LEU A 131 -8.26 -13.36 -1.23
N LEU A 132 -9.20 -13.59 -2.16
CA LEU A 132 -9.07 -13.08 -3.53
C LEU A 132 -9.14 -11.55 -3.59
N VAL A 133 -9.93 -10.92 -2.71
CA VAL A 133 -10.06 -9.46 -2.64
C VAL A 133 -8.72 -8.80 -2.23
N PRO A 134 -8.10 -9.13 -1.07
CA PRO A 134 -6.81 -8.55 -0.72
C PRO A 134 -5.70 -8.91 -1.71
N LEU A 135 -5.74 -10.10 -2.31
CA LEU A 135 -4.80 -10.47 -3.36
C LEU A 135 -4.94 -9.54 -4.58
N ALA A 136 -6.17 -9.28 -5.04
CA ALA A 136 -6.41 -8.36 -6.15
C ALA A 136 -5.92 -6.93 -5.84
N VAL A 137 -6.16 -6.46 -4.61
CA VAL A 137 -5.67 -5.15 -4.16
C VAL A 137 -4.15 -5.10 -4.08
N ALA A 138 -3.51 -6.17 -3.60
CA ALA A 138 -2.05 -6.28 -3.57
C ALA A 138 -1.44 -6.24 -4.98
N LEU A 139 -2.01 -7.01 -5.91
CA LEU A 139 -1.58 -7.02 -7.31
C LEU A 139 -1.78 -5.66 -7.96
N TRP A 140 -2.93 -5.01 -7.74
CA TRP A 140 -3.17 -3.65 -8.22
C TRP A 140 -2.13 -2.65 -7.66
N SER A 141 -1.79 -2.76 -6.38
CA SER A 141 -0.78 -1.94 -5.72
C SER A 141 0.59 -2.11 -6.39
N LEU A 142 1.02 -3.35 -6.64
CA LEU A 142 2.30 -3.67 -7.28
C LEU A 142 2.34 -3.21 -8.74
N ILE A 143 1.30 -3.51 -9.52
CA ILE A 143 1.22 -3.13 -10.94
C ILE A 143 1.18 -1.60 -11.10
N SER A 144 0.57 -0.88 -10.15
CA SER A 144 0.58 0.60 -10.15
C SER A 144 2.00 1.16 -10.17
N GLY A 145 2.94 0.56 -9.43
CA GLY A 145 4.34 1.01 -9.44
C GLY A 145 5.00 0.83 -10.81
N VAL A 146 4.77 -0.32 -11.45
CA VAL A 146 5.28 -0.58 -12.82
C VAL A 146 4.66 0.39 -13.83
N ALA A 147 3.35 0.57 -13.78
CA ALA A 147 2.63 1.49 -14.67
C ALA A 147 3.08 2.94 -14.48
N LEU A 148 3.38 3.35 -13.25
CA LEU A 148 3.92 4.65 -12.92
C LEU A 148 5.29 4.86 -13.55
N VAL A 149 6.23 3.93 -13.35
CA VAL A 149 7.58 4.01 -13.91
C VAL A 149 7.51 4.11 -15.43
N TRP A 150 6.72 3.25 -16.07
CA TRP A 150 6.56 3.26 -17.52
C TRP A 150 6.00 4.60 -18.04
N GLN A 151 4.96 5.14 -17.40
CA GLN A 151 4.38 6.42 -17.84
C GLN A 151 5.27 7.62 -17.53
N ALA A 152 5.96 7.62 -16.40
CA ALA A 152 6.90 8.68 -16.07
C ALA A 152 8.01 8.77 -17.12
N ASN A 153 8.60 7.63 -17.52
CA ASN A 153 9.57 7.60 -18.62
C ASN A 153 8.98 8.09 -19.94
N ARG A 154 7.79 7.61 -20.30
CA ARG A 154 7.11 8.01 -21.54
C ARG A 154 6.77 9.51 -21.59
N LEU A 155 6.35 10.08 -20.46
CA LEU A 155 5.98 11.50 -20.37
C LEU A 155 7.21 12.40 -20.23
N ALA A 156 8.28 11.90 -19.63
CA ALA A 156 9.55 12.62 -19.50
C ALA A 156 10.29 12.70 -20.84
N ASP A 157 10.19 11.68 -21.70
CA ASP A 157 10.79 11.67 -23.04
C ASP A 157 12.29 12.05 -23.00
N ASN A 158 13.05 11.30 -22.19
CA ASN A 158 14.48 11.53 -21.88
C ASN A 158 14.83 12.85 -21.16
N ARG A 159 13.84 13.64 -20.75
CA ARG A 159 14.07 14.87 -19.97
C ARG A 159 14.19 14.57 -18.48
N ALA A 160 14.76 15.51 -17.74
CA ALA A 160 14.82 15.41 -16.29
C ALA A 160 13.40 15.40 -15.69
N PHE A 161 13.16 14.51 -14.73
CA PHE A 161 11.87 14.44 -14.04
C PHE A 161 12.06 14.07 -12.57
N CYS A 162 11.00 14.20 -11.78
CA CYS A 162 10.94 13.74 -10.41
C CYS A 162 9.54 13.24 -10.06
N VAL A 163 9.47 12.18 -9.24
CA VAL A 163 8.24 11.66 -8.65
C VAL A 163 8.24 11.95 -7.15
N ALA A 164 7.09 12.40 -6.63
CA ALA A 164 6.95 12.75 -5.23
C ALA A 164 5.55 12.45 -4.69
N THR A 165 5.44 12.27 -3.38
CA THR A 165 4.18 12.28 -2.66
C THR A 165 3.84 13.72 -2.28
N HIS A 166 2.61 14.16 -2.56
CA HIS A 166 2.25 15.58 -2.38
C HIS A 166 2.04 15.96 -0.91
N ASP A 167 1.57 15.01 -0.10
CA ASP A 167 1.23 15.19 1.30
C ASP A 167 2.44 15.49 2.19
N GLN A 168 3.56 14.85 1.91
CA GLN A 168 4.82 15.05 2.63
C GLN A 168 5.70 16.11 1.95
N SER A 169 5.33 16.56 0.75
CA SER A 169 6.17 17.41 -0.09
C SER A 169 7.59 16.86 -0.26
N THR A 170 7.71 15.53 -0.32
CA THR A 170 8.99 14.83 -0.39
C THR A 170 9.13 14.02 -1.68
N PRO A 171 10.32 14.00 -2.30
CA PRO A 171 10.61 13.08 -3.38
C PRO A 171 10.42 11.63 -2.93
N VAL A 172 9.95 10.79 -3.84
CA VAL A 172 10.05 9.33 -3.65
C VAL A 172 11.53 8.96 -3.58
N ARG A 173 11.89 8.17 -2.58
CA ARG A 173 13.26 7.72 -2.30
C ARG A 173 13.47 6.24 -2.61
N THR A 174 12.39 5.46 -2.68
CA THR A 174 12.48 4.00 -2.81
C THR A 174 11.49 3.48 -3.85
N PHE A 175 11.83 2.37 -4.52
CA PHE A 175 10.90 1.74 -5.48
C PHE A 175 9.61 1.27 -4.83
N ALA A 176 9.67 0.85 -3.56
CA ALA A 176 8.51 0.43 -2.81
C ALA A 176 7.47 1.54 -2.59
N GLN A 177 7.90 2.80 -2.51
CA GLN A 177 6.99 3.94 -2.39
C GLN A 177 6.17 4.21 -3.65
N LEU A 178 6.55 3.63 -4.81
CA LEU A 178 5.81 3.78 -6.06
C LEU A 178 4.55 2.91 -6.14
N ARG A 179 4.39 1.95 -5.21
CA ARG A 179 3.22 1.06 -5.17
C ARG A 179 1.95 1.86 -4.90
N GLY A 180 0.82 1.39 -5.44
CA GLY A 180 -0.47 2.08 -5.38
C GLY A 180 -0.95 2.37 -3.95
N LEU A 181 -0.72 1.45 -3.00
CA LEU A 181 -1.05 1.63 -1.58
C LEU A 181 0.01 2.44 -0.80
N SER A 182 1.12 2.81 -1.40
CA SER A 182 2.12 3.71 -0.80
C SER A 182 2.06 5.13 -1.39
N LEU A 183 1.49 5.26 -2.58
CA LEU A 183 1.41 6.50 -3.33
C LEU A 183 0.01 7.16 -3.25
N TYR A 184 -0.48 7.38 -2.04
CA TYR A 184 -1.68 8.18 -1.80
C TYR A 184 -1.55 9.04 -0.54
N THR A 185 -2.12 10.24 -0.60
CA THR A 185 -2.18 11.16 0.53
C THR A 185 -3.08 10.64 1.65
N THR A 186 -2.56 10.64 2.87
CA THR A 186 -3.37 10.42 4.08
C THR A 186 -3.79 11.73 4.74
N THR A 187 -3.25 12.86 4.27
CA THR A 187 -3.51 14.18 4.83
C THR A 187 -4.91 14.68 4.45
N ALA A 188 -5.59 15.30 5.41
CA ALA A 188 -6.86 15.98 5.20
C ALA A 188 -6.69 17.21 4.30
N GLY A 189 -7.56 17.37 3.30
CA GLY A 189 -7.53 18.51 2.37
C GLY A 189 -7.36 18.11 0.89
N TRP A 190 -7.14 19.12 0.05
CA TRP A 190 -7.01 18.99 -1.40
C TRP A 190 -5.57 18.66 -1.82
N TYR A 191 -5.16 17.42 -1.56
CA TYR A 191 -3.82 16.93 -1.94
C TYR A 191 -3.90 15.96 -3.13
N PHE A 192 -2.94 16.05 -4.03
CA PHE A 192 -2.67 15.05 -5.07
C PHE A 192 -2.16 13.73 -4.45
N HIS A 193 -2.42 12.60 -5.12
CA HIS A 193 -1.98 11.30 -4.61
C HIS A 193 -0.48 11.08 -4.82
N GLY A 194 -0.03 11.35 -6.04
CA GLY A 194 1.38 11.32 -6.43
C GLY A 194 1.61 12.33 -7.53
N LEU A 195 2.77 12.96 -7.54
CA LEU A 195 3.14 13.99 -8.50
C LEU A 195 4.29 13.52 -9.37
N LEU A 196 4.19 13.81 -10.66
CA LEU A 196 5.30 13.78 -11.60
C LEU A 196 5.56 15.20 -12.09
N ILE A 197 6.80 15.64 -11.96
CA ILE A 197 7.28 16.93 -12.43
C ILE A 197 8.31 16.65 -13.53
N VAL A 198 8.04 17.13 -14.73
CA VAL A 198 8.92 16.97 -15.90
C VAL A 198 9.46 18.34 -16.29
N GLU A 199 10.78 18.43 -16.47
CA GLU A 199 11.43 19.60 -17.02
C GLU A 199 11.28 19.63 -18.54
N THR A 200 10.88 20.76 -19.11
CA THR A 200 10.73 20.95 -20.55
C THR A 200 11.32 22.27 -21.00
N ASP A 201 11.48 22.46 -22.31
CA ASP A 201 12.12 23.65 -22.89
C ASP A 201 11.33 24.93 -22.57
N THR A 202 10.02 24.79 -22.38
CA THR A 202 9.10 25.88 -22.03
C THR A 202 8.84 25.97 -20.52
N GLY A 203 9.63 25.31 -19.68
CA GLY A 203 9.45 25.24 -18.23
C GLY A 203 8.95 23.87 -17.72
N LYS A 204 8.32 23.82 -16.56
CA LYS A 204 7.92 22.55 -15.92
C LYS A 204 6.50 22.12 -16.28
N LYS A 205 6.30 20.82 -16.50
CA LYS A 205 4.97 20.20 -16.62
C LYS A 205 4.70 19.35 -15.39
N PHE A 206 3.47 19.45 -14.87
CA PHE A 206 3.04 18.78 -13.65
C PHE A 206 1.93 17.79 -13.95
N TYR A 207 2.00 16.61 -13.34
CA TYR A 207 1.02 15.55 -13.52
C TYR A 207 0.63 14.95 -12.17
N ASN A 208 -0.65 14.67 -11.99
CA ASN A 208 -1.18 13.93 -10.85
C ASN A 208 -1.39 12.47 -11.22
N TRP A 209 -0.94 11.55 -10.37
CA TRP A 209 -1.27 10.14 -10.48
C TRP A 209 -2.74 9.92 -10.14
N SER A 210 -3.46 9.22 -11.02
CA SER A 210 -4.84 8.81 -10.80
C SER A 210 -4.88 7.33 -10.46
N PRO A 211 -5.10 6.94 -9.19
CA PRO A 211 -5.17 5.52 -8.80
C PRO A 211 -6.22 4.76 -9.60
N ARG A 212 -7.42 5.35 -9.75
CA ARG A 212 -8.54 4.74 -10.49
C ARG A 212 -8.22 4.44 -11.95
N ARG A 213 -7.47 5.32 -12.63
CA ARG A 213 -7.14 5.16 -14.06
C ARG A 213 -5.74 4.58 -14.29
N MET A 214 -4.99 4.32 -13.21
CA MET A 214 -3.58 3.91 -13.23
C MET A 214 -2.76 4.73 -14.22
N ARG A 215 -2.92 6.07 -14.21
CA ARG A 215 -2.21 6.95 -15.14
C ARG A 215 -1.97 8.35 -14.60
N PHE A 216 -0.93 8.98 -15.12
CA PHE A 216 -0.66 10.40 -14.90
C PHE A 216 -1.63 11.27 -15.69
N GLN A 217 -2.19 12.28 -15.04
CA GLN A 217 -3.07 13.29 -15.62
C GLN A 217 -2.44 14.66 -15.50
N LYS A 218 -2.34 15.39 -16.62
CA LYS A 218 -1.73 16.72 -16.63
C LYS A 218 -2.51 17.69 -15.75
N ILE A 219 -1.80 18.41 -14.90
CA ILE A 219 -2.31 19.54 -14.12
C ILE A 219 -2.18 20.79 -15.00
N LYS A 220 -3.31 21.40 -15.39
CA LYS A 220 -3.30 22.52 -16.34
C LYS A 220 -2.81 23.84 -15.72
N ASN A 221 -3.25 24.13 -14.50
CA ASN A 221 -3.02 25.40 -13.78
C ASN A 221 -2.47 25.11 -12.38
N PRO A 222 -1.22 24.60 -12.25
CA PRO A 222 -0.65 24.17 -10.97
C PRO A 222 -0.58 25.28 -9.92
N GLU A 223 -0.53 26.55 -10.34
CA GLU A 223 -0.50 27.74 -9.48
C GLU A 223 -1.80 28.04 -8.75
N ARG A 224 -2.94 27.47 -9.19
CA ARG A 224 -4.26 27.72 -8.60
C ARG A 224 -4.60 26.81 -7.42
N PHE A 225 -3.73 25.84 -7.10
CA PHE A 225 -3.98 24.89 -6.03
C PHE A 225 -3.46 25.43 -4.69
N ILE A 226 -4.29 25.30 -3.65
CA ILE A 226 -3.98 25.74 -2.28
C ILE A 226 -2.71 25.03 -1.76
N ALA A 227 -2.62 23.71 -1.97
CA ALA A 227 -1.40 22.95 -1.79
C ALA A 227 -0.63 22.94 -3.11
N SER A 228 0.51 23.66 -3.15
CA SER A 228 1.25 23.91 -4.39
C SER A 228 2.12 22.72 -4.81
N PRO A 229 1.94 22.17 -6.03
CA PRO A 229 2.80 21.09 -6.54
C PRO A 229 4.17 21.60 -7.02
N LEU A 230 4.41 22.92 -7.03
CA LEU A 230 5.53 23.54 -7.73
C LEU A 230 6.91 23.27 -7.10
N ARG A 231 6.95 23.00 -5.79
CA ARG A 231 8.19 22.91 -5.00
C ARG A 231 8.39 21.56 -4.30
N VAL A 232 7.55 20.58 -4.61
CA VAL A 232 7.51 19.26 -3.97
C VAL A 232 8.82 18.49 -4.20
N CYS A 233 9.39 18.59 -5.40
CA CYS A 233 10.73 18.08 -5.67
C CYS A 233 11.36 18.73 -6.91
N LYS A 234 12.65 18.50 -7.11
CA LYS A 234 13.42 19.01 -8.26
C LYS A 234 13.62 17.88 -9.28
N PRO A 235 13.28 18.10 -10.57
CA PRO A 235 13.61 17.18 -11.66
C PRO A 235 15.09 16.82 -11.70
N GLN A 236 15.39 15.56 -12.06
CA GLN A 236 16.74 15.03 -12.18
C GLN A 236 16.84 14.11 -13.39
N THR A 237 18.00 14.08 -14.06
CA THR A 237 18.23 13.25 -15.26
C THR A 237 18.34 11.76 -14.97
N SER A 238 18.73 11.38 -13.75
CA SER A 238 18.95 9.99 -13.34
C SER A 238 18.06 9.58 -12.15
N PHE A 239 16.81 10.05 -12.12
CA PHE A 239 15.93 9.89 -10.95
C PHE A 239 15.83 8.42 -10.47
N TRP A 240 15.58 7.47 -11.38
CA TRP A 240 15.48 6.05 -11.02
C TRP A 240 16.76 5.47 -10.44
N GLY A 241 17.93 5.91 -10.92
CA GLY A 241 19.22 5.43 -10.45
C GLY A 241 19.57 5.86 -9.02
N ARG A 242 18.76 6.75 -8.42
CA ARG A 242 18.94 7.23 -7.05
C ARG A 242 17.95 6.58 -6.06
N LEU A 243 17.03 5.76 -6.53
CA LEU A 243 16.09 5.08 -5.67
C LEU A 243 16.71 3.81 -5.08
N SER A 244 16.57 3.62 -3.78
CA SER A 244 16.82 2.32 -3.15
C SER A 244 15.65 1.36 -3.42
N LEU A 245 15.84 0.07 -3.17
CA LEU A 245 14.75 -0.90 -3.20
C LEU A 245 13.76 -0.67 -2.03
N PHE A 246 14.29 -0.35 -0.85
CA PHE A 246 13.57 -0.20 0.42
C PHE A 246 13.93 1.09 1.15
#